data_AF-A0A293MA81-F1
#
_entry.id   AF-A0A293MA81-F1
#
_cell.length_a   1.000
_cell.length_b   1.000
_cell.length_c   1.000
_cell.angle_alpha   90.00
_cell.angle_beta   90.00
_cell.angle_gamma   90.00
#
_symmetry.space_group_name_H-M   'P 1'
#
loop_
_entity.id
_entity.type
_entity.pdbx_description
1 polymer ?
#
loop_
_entity_poly.entity_id
_entity_poly.type
_entity_poly.pdbx_seq_one_letter_code
_entity_poly.pdbx_strand_id
1 'polypeptide(L)'
;MKGKKLSDGLPLSGKGRLTEKDTDSLQFYYGKAIRDNTNSLQSMRKAVWAIYFHKLSTNEKPNHGLCPKGSTSWCGYNRGLVDGNPEAYSHKNSLPEAVMEAIKPVFQALSSPDLLSKCLHGRTQNTNESLNQLIWCRCPKTTFVGADSVKIAANDAVAYYNDGNTARKSVLEELGITPGVFCDIALSRLDKERVDKAEFSSSAESKERRRKKRNLKKGFEEKTKKGRSETYSPGAF
;
A
#
# COMPACT_ATOMS: atom_id res chain seq x y z
N MET A 1 -2.91 25.92 2.35
CA MET A 1 -4.19 25.78 1.60
C MET A 1 -5.46 25.95 2.44
N LYS A 2 -5.41 26.29 3.75
CA LYS A 2 -6.64 26.66 4.47
C LYS A 2 -7.22 27.95 3.86
N GLY A 3 -8.49 27.92 3.47
CA GLY A 3 -9.22 29.08 2.95
C GLY A 3 -9.20 29.29 1.42
N LYS A 4 -8.42 28.51 0.64
CA LYS A 4 -8.44 28.65 -0.83
C LYS A 4 -9.69 27.96 -1.40
N LYS A 5 -10.57 28.76 -1.99
CA LYS A 5 -11.74 28.27 -2.74
C LYS A 5 -11.29 27.77 -4.12
N LEU A 6 -11.99 26.76 -4.62
CA LEU A 6 -11.82 26.23 -5.96
C LEU A 6 -12.64 27.06 -6.96
N SER A 7 -12.61 26.67 -8.24
CA SER A 7 -13.33 27.38 -9.33
C SER A 7 -14.84 27.46 -9.11
N ASP A 8 -15.40 26.58 -8.30
CA ASP A 8 -16.82 26.56 -7.91
C ASP A 8 -17.10 27.30 -6.59
N GLY A 9 -16.14 28.05 -6.06
CA GLY A 9 -16.30 28.85 -4.85
C GLY A 9 -16.33 28.04 -3.53
N LEU A 10 -16.11 26.73 -3.60
CA LEU A 10 -16.15 25.81 -2.46
C LEU A 10 -14.74 25.33 -2.06
N PRO A 11 -14.55 24.84 -0.81
CA PRO A 11 -13.26 24.31 -0.36
C PRO A 11 -12.90 22.98 -1.03
N LEU A 12 -11.63 22.57 -0.98
CA LEU A 12 -11.17 21.28 -1.52
C LEU A 12 -11.82 20.07 -0.82
N SER A 13 -11.90 20.13 0.51
CA SER A 13 -12.37 19.05 1.37
C SER A 13 -13.73 19.39 2.00
N GLY A 14 -14.52 18.36 2.32
CA GLY A 14 -15.82 18.50 2.97
C GLY A 14 -16.83 17.47 2.48
N LYS A 15 -18.08 17.56 2.98
CA LYS A 15 -19.18 16.69 2.55
C LYS A 15 -19.41 16.84 1.04
N GLY A 16 -19.46 15.71 0.32
CA GLY A 16 -19.62 15.69 -1.14
C GLY A 16 -18.38 16.11 -1.93
N ARG A 17 -17.21 16.22 -1.28
CA ARG A 17 -15.94 16.62 -1.89
C ARG A 17 -14.84 15.63 -1.49
N LEU A 18 -13.56 16.03 -1.56
CA LEU A 18 -12.46 15.17 -1.19
C LEU A 18 -12.48 14.88 0.32
N THR A 19 -12.88 13.66 0.69
CA THR A 19 -12.87 13.19 2.08
C THR A 19 -11.63 12.35 2.39
N GLU A 20 -11.39 12.07 3.67
CA GLU A 20 -10.35 11.11 4.09
C GLU A 20 -10.62 9.73 3.49
N LYS A 21 -11.89 9.28 3.47
CA LYS A 21 -12.30 8.02 2.87
C LYS A 21 -12.03 7.98 1.36
N ASP A 22 -12.27 9.07 0.65
CA ASP A 22 -11.91 9.18 -0.77
C ASP A 22 -10.40 9.11 -0.97
N THR A 23 -9.64 9.80 -0.11
CA THR A 23 -8.17 9.79 -0.14
C THR A 23 -7.64 8.37 0.08
N ASP A 24 -8.15 7.65 1.08
CA ASP A 24 -7.82 6.25 1.35
C ASP A 24 -8.15 5.34 0.17
N SER A 25 -9.32 5.56 -0.47
CA SER A 25 -9.74 4.81 -1.65
C SER A 25 -8.82 5.07 -2.84
N LEU A 26 -8.47 6.33 -3.10
CA LEU A 26 -7.55 6.71 -4.17
C LEU A 26 -6.16 6.08 -3.97
N GLN A 27 -5.62 6.12 -2.75
CA GLN A 27 -4.34 5.48 -2.42
C GLN A 27 -4.40 3.96 -2.61
N PHE A 28 -5.49 3.32 -2.17
CA PHE A 28 -5.68 1.88 -2.34
C PHE A 28 -5.66 1.49 -3.82
N TYR A 29 -6.45 2.19 -4.65
CA TYR A 29 -6.54 1.91 -6.08
C TYR A 29 -5.25 2.25 -6.82
N TYR A 30 -4.56 3.32 -6.45
CA TYR A 30 -3.24 3.65 -7.01
C TYR A 30 -2.24 2.51 -6.77
N GLY A 31 -2.15 2.03 -5.53
CA GLY A 31 -1.29 0.89 -5.21
C GLY A 31 -1.69 -0.39 -5.96
N LYS A 32 -2.99 -0.61 -6.20
CA LYS A 32 -3.48 -1.74 -7.00
C LYS A 32 -3.10 -1.59 -8.48
N ALA A 33 -3.27 -0.40 -9.05
CA ALA A 33 -2.88 -0.09 -10.43
C ALA A 33 -1.40 -0.38 -10.68
N ILE A 34 -0.52 -0.06 -9.72
CA ILE A 34 0.90 -0.41 -9.79
C ILE A 34 1.10 -1.93 -9.76
N ARG A 35 0.57 -2.61 -8.73
CA ARG A 35 0.82 -4.05 -8.53
C ARG A 35 0.26 -4.93 -9.64
N ASP A 36 -0.86 -4.54 -10.24
CA ASP A 36 -1.51 -5.30 -11.29
C ASP A 36 -0.87 -5.08 -12.69
N ASN A 37 0.06 -4.13 -12.83
CA ASN A 37 0.65 -3.73 -14.13
C ASN A 37 2.18 -3.64 -14.12
N THR A 38 2.86 -4.41 -13.25
CA THR A 38 4.34 -4.40 -13.13
C THR A 38 5.07 -4.78 -14.41
N ASN A 39 4.40 -5.48 -15.33
CA ASN A 39 4.93 -5.91 -16.61
C ASN A 39 4.86 -4.84 -17.73
N SER A 40 4.17 -3.71 -17.52
CA SER A 40 4.00 -2.71 -18.58
C SER A 40 3.83 -1.30 -18.01
N LEU A 41 4.79 -0.43 -18.30
CA LEU A 41 4.75 0.98 -17.92
C LEU A 41 3.52 1.68 -18.51
N GLN A 42 3.18 1.38 -19.76
CA GLN A 42 2.03 1.98 -20.42
C GLN A 42 0.71 1.53 -19.79
N SER A 43 0.59 0.24 -19.46
CA SER A 43 -0.60 -0.29 -18.77
C SER A 43 -0.73 0.30 -17.37
N MET A 44 0.39 0.46 -16.65
CA MET A 44 0.42 1.08 -15.33
C MET A 44 -0.04 2.54 -15.38
N ARG A 45 0.50 3.34 -16.32
CA ARG A 45 0.08 4.73 -16.56
C ARG A 45 -1.40 4.83 -16.89
N LYS A 46 -1.88 3.97 -17.79
CA LYS A 46 -3.29 3.91 -18.17
C LYS A 46 -4.17 3.58 -16.97
N ALA A 47 -3.77 2.62 -16.14
CA ALA A 47 -4.50 2.24 -14.94
C ALA A 47 -4.55 3.37 -13.89
N VAL A 48 -3.48 4.13 -13.71
CA VAL A 48 -3.46 5.32 -12.84
C VAL A 48 -4.45 6.38 -13.34
N TRP A 49 -4.42 6.70 -14.63
CA TRP A 49 -5.38 7.65 -15.22
C TRP A 49 -6.82 7.15 -15.22
N ALA A 50 -7.03 5.84 -15.35
CA ALA A 50 -8.37 5.24 -15.24
C ALA A 50 -9.02 5.56 -13.88
N ILE A 51 -8.24 5.63 -12.79
CA ILE A 51 -8.76 6.03 -11.47
C ILE A 51 -9.27 7.47 -11.49
N TYR A 52 -8.50 8.39 -12.08
CA TYR A 52 -8.87 9.80 -12.20
C TYR A 52 -10.20 9.96 -12.95
N PHE A 53 -10.27 9.41 -14.17
CA PHE A 53 -11.48 9.54 -14.99
C PHE A 53 -12.68 8.79 -14.41
N HIS A 54 -12.46 7.64 -13.76
CA HIS A 54 -13.53 6.93 -13.06
C HIS A 54 -14.11 7.76 -11.91
N LYS A 55 -13.29 8.51 -11.16
CA LYS A 55 -13.77 9.40 -10.09
C LYS A 55 -14.41 10.70 -10.60
N LEU A 56 -14.04 11.17 -11.79
CA LEU A 56 -14.68 12.30 -12.47
C LEU A 56 -16.01 11.90 -13.14
N SER A 57 -16.22 10.61 -13.40
CA SER A 57 -17.38 10.11 -14.15
C SER A 57 -18.69 10.37 -13.42
N THR A 58 -19.69 10.86 -14.16
CA THR A 58 -21.07 11.05 -13.72
C THR A 58 -22.02 10.27 -14.63
N ASN A 59 -23.31 10.20 -14.28
CA ASN A 59 -24.29 9.55 -15.15
C ASN A 59 -24.45 10.34 -16.46
N GLU A 60 -24.37 11.67 -16.40
CA GLU A 60 -24.51 12.58 -17.53
C GLU A 60 -23.24 12.62 -18.39
N LYS A 61 -22.06 12.45 -17.77
CA LYS A 61 -20.76 12.42 -18.44
C LYS A 61 -19.94 11.19 -17.98
N PRO A 62 -20.24 9.99 -18.49
CA PRO A 62 -19.51 8.78 -18.16
C PRO A 62 -18.10 8.78 -18.78
N ASN A 63 -17.05 8.55 -17.97
CA ASN A 63 -15.65 8.59 -18.40
C ASN A 63 -14.90 7.29 -18.05
N HIS A 64 -15.30 6.17 -18.68
CA HIS A 64 -14.76 4.82 -18.39
C HIS A 64 -13.84 4.26 -19.49
N GLY A 65 -13.42 5.08 -20.46
CA GLY A 65 -12.64 4.63 -21.62
C GLY A 65 -11.28 4.03 -21.28
N LEU A 66 -10.66 4.45 -20.16
CA LEU A 66 -9.39 3.91 -19.69
C LEU A 66 -9.56 2.74 -18.70
N CYS A 67 -10.77 2.52 -18.18
CA CYS A 67 -11.05 1.39 -17.31
C CYS A 67 -10.92 0.07 -18.08
N PRO A 68 -10.59 -1.04 -17.39
CA PRO A 68 -10.57 -2.35 -18.04
C PRO A 68 -11.95 -2.69 -18.61
N LYS A 69 -11.95 -3.45 -19.71
CA LYS A 69 -13.16 -3.95 -20.37
C LYS A 69 -13.41 -5.40 -19.98
N GLY A 70 -14.62 -5.90 -20.28
CA GLY A 70 -15.00 -7.30 -20.04
C GLY A 70 -15.78 -7.49 -18.73
N SER A 71 -16.39 -8.67 -18.61
CA SER A 71 -17.25 -9.06 -17.49
C SER A 71 -16.51 -9.15 -16.14
N THR A 72 -15.18 -9.32 -16.18
CA THR A 72 -14.30 -9.35 -15.00
C THR A 72 -13.75 -7.97 -14.62
N SER A 73 -14.13 -6.91 -15.34
CA SER A 73 -13.69 -5.55 -15.02
C SER A 73 -14.14 -5.11 -13.63
N TRP A 74 -13.26 -4.44 -12.90
CA TRP A 74 -13.65 -3.78 -11.65
C TRP A 74 -14.58 -2.58 -11.90
N CYS A 75 -14.63 -2.06 -13.14
CA CYS A 75 -15.52 -0.98 -13.51
C CYS A 75 -16.94 -1.51 -13.75
N GLY A 76 -17.88 -1.13 -12.87
CA GLY A 76 -19.28 -1.54 -12.99
C GLY A 76 -19.96 -1.05 -14.28
N TYR A 77 -19.61 0.14 -14.76
CA TYR A 77 -20.15 0.67 -16.03
C TYR A 77 -19.71 -0.18 -17.23
N ASN A 78 -18.42 -0.49 -17.34
CA ASN A 78 -17.91 -1.33 -18.44
C ASN A 78 -18.43 -2.77 -18.38
N ARG A 79 -18.77 -3.28 -17.19
CA ARG A 79 -19.49 -4.56 -17.07
C ARG A 79 -20.92 -4.45 -17.59
N GLY A 80 -21.65 -3.40 -17.18
CA GLY A 80 -23.00 -3.14 -17.68
C GLY A 80 -23.06 -2.98 -19.20
N LEU A 81 -22.03 -2.40 -19.83
CA LEU A 81 -21.91 -2.34 -21.29
C LEU A 81 -21.83 -3.74 -21.94
N VAL A 82 -21.14 -4.69 -21.30
CA VAL A 82 -21.05 -6.08 -21.79
C VAL A 82 -22.37 -6.80 -21.59
N ASP A 83 -23.04 -6.55 -20.47
CA ASP A 83 -24.33 -7.15 -20.13
C ASP A 83 -25.52 -6.50 -20.89
N GLY A 84 -25.26 -5.51 -21.75
CA GLY A 84 -26.27 -4.79 -22.53
C GLY A 84 -27.15 -3.83 -21.71
N ASN A 85 -26.77 -3.54 -20.46
CA ASN A 85 -27.51 -2.65 -19.55
C ASN A 85 -26.59 -1.66 -18.82
N PRO A 86 -25.96 -0.71 -19.54
CA PRO A 86 -25.11 0.32 -18.94
C PRO A 86 -25.90 1.30 -18.05
N GLU A 87 -27.17 1.54 -18.37
CA GLU A 87 -28.05 2.49 -17.66
C GLU A 87 -28.37 2.05 -16.22
N ALA A 88 -28.27 0.76 -15.92
CA ALA A 88 -28.39 0.27 -14.55
C ALA A 88 -27.23 0.71 -13.63
N TYR A 89 -26.11 1.20 -14.20
CA TYR A 89 -24.98 1.67 -13.41
C TYR A 89 -25.15 3.13 -12.98
N SER A 90 -25.23 3.35 -11.66
CA SER A 90 -25.33 4.67 -11.06
C SER A 90 -24.02 5.09 -10.38
N HIS A 91 -23.51 6.27 -10.74
CA HIS A 91 -22.30 6.87 -10.17
C HIS A 91 -22.57 7.47 -8.78
N LYS A 92 -22.25 6.73 -7.72
CA LYS A 92 -22.53 7.15 -6.32
C LYS A 92 -21.38 7.91 -5.63
N ASN A 93 -20.15 7.78 -6.15
CA ASN A 93 -18.94 8.25 -5.47
C ASN A 93 -18.05 9.12 -6.37
N SER A 94 -18.68 9.87 -7.28
CA SER A 94 -17.99 10.84 -8.13
C SER A 94 -17.58 12.07 -7.32
N LEU A 95 -16.48 12.70 -7.72
CA LEU A 95 -16.00 13.94 -7.14
C LEU A 95 -16.29 15.11 -8.08
N PRO A 96 -16.60 16.31 -7.56
CA PRO A 96 -16.85 17.49 -8.39
C PRO A 96 -15.66 17.81 -9.30
N GLU A 97 -15.93 18.30 -10.51
CA GLU A 97 -14.90 18.67 -11.50
C GLU A 97 -13.86 19.63 -10.93
N ALA A 98 -14.28 20.62 -10.14
CA ALA A 98 -13.38 21.56 -9.46
C ALA A 98 -12.40 20.86 -8.50
N VAL A 99 -12.83 19.79 -7.80
CA VAL A 99 -11.95 18.97 -6.95
C VAL A 99 -10.99 18.16 -7.81
N MET A 100 -11.49 17.54 -8.88
CA MET A 100 -10.70 16.71 -9.77
C MET A 100 -9.60 17.53 -10.46
N GLU A 101 -9.92 18.71 -11.00
CA GLU A 101 -8.91 19.61 -11.59
C GLU A 101 -7.88 20.08 -10.55
N ALA A 102 -8.29 20.32 -9.30
CA ALA A 102 -7.37 20.68 -8.22
C ALA A 102 -6.36 19.56 -7.87
N ILE A 103 -6.75 18.28 -7.97
CA ILE A 103 -5.88 17.12 -7.68
C ILE A 103 -5.21 16.53 -8.92
N LYS A 104 -5.56 16.99 -10.13
CA LYS A 104 -4.97 16.54 -11.40
C LYS A 104 -3.45 16.65 -11.45
N PRO A 105 -2.81 17.73 -10.93
CA PRO A 105 -1.34 17.79 -10.87
C PRO A 105 -0.73 16.65 -10.05
N VAL A 106 -1.42 16.18 -9.01
CA VAL A 106 -0.97 15.01 -8.22
C VAL A 106 -1.02 13.74 -9.07
N PHE A 107 -2.09 13.53 -9.85
CA PHE A 107 -2.16 12.41 -10.79
C PHE A 107 -1.13 12.51 -11.91
N GLN A 108 -0.81 13.71 -12.40
CA GLN A 108 0.27 13.90 -13.38
C GLN A 108 1.62 13.48 -12.79
N ALA A 109 1.96 13.93 -11.58
CA ALA A 109 3.19 13.54 -10.90
C ALA A 109 3.24 12.02 -10.64
N LEU A 110 2.13 11.45 -10.15
CA LEU A 110 2.00 10.01 -9.87
C LEU A 110 1.93 9.14 -11.14
N SER A 111 1.69 9.72 -12.31
CA SER A 111 1.70 9.00 -13.60
C SER A 111 2.94 9.27 -14.45
N SER A 112 3.94 9.96 -13.86
CA SER A 112 5.19 10.24 -14.55
C SER A 112 5.93 8.93 -14.89
N PRO A 113 6.43 8.76 -16.12
CA PRO A 113 7.15 7.55 -16.51
C PRO A 113 8.43 7.34 -15.69
N ASP A 114 9.11 8.41 -15.25
CA ASP A 114 10.30 8.31 -14.40
C ASP A 114 10.01 7.74 -13.01
N LEU A 115 8.84 8.05 -12.44
CA LEU A 115 8.39 7.45 -11.19
C LEU A 115 7.95 6.01 -11.41
N LEU A 116 7.08 5.77 -12.40
CA LEU A 116 6.46 4.47 -12.59
C LEU A 116 7.41 3.41 -13.16
N SER A 117 8.45 3.80 -13.90
CA SER A 117 9.50 2.87 -14.35
C SER A 117 10.21 2.21 -13.16
N LYS A 118 10.42 2.97 -12.07
CA LYS A 118 10.95 2.45 -10.80
C LYS A 118 9.97 1.49 -10.12
N CYS A 119 8.69 1.51 -10.46
CA CYS A 119 7.70 0.60 -9.89
C CYS A 119 7.57 -0.75 -10.64
N LEU A 120 8.20 -0.90 -11.81
CA LEU A 120 8.08 -2.12 -12.64
C LEU A 120 8.64 -3.37 -11.95
N HIS A 121 9.66 -3.22 -11.10
CA HIS A 121 10.19 -4.36 -10.35
C HIS A 121 9.22 -4.88 -9.27
N GLY A 122 8.10 -4.19 -9.00
CA GLY A 122 7.04 -4.66 -8.10
C GLY A 122 7.47 -4.83 -6.64
N ARG A 123 8.61 -4.24 -6.24
CA ARG A 123 9.15 -4.35 -4.88
C ARG A 123 8.78 -3.11 -4.07
N THR A 124 8.71 -3.29 -2.77
CA THR A 124 8.47 -2.21 -1.82
C THR A 124 9.79 -1.68 -1.28
N GLN A 125 9.80 -0.47 -0.73
CA GLN A 125 10.97 0.09 -0.03
C GLN A 125 11.24 -0.58 1.33
N ASN A 126 10.49 -1.62 1.70
CA ASN A 126 10.54 -2.27 3.01
C ASN A 126 11.95 -2.75 3.41
N THR A 127 12.81 -3.09 2.45
CA THR A 127 14.23 -3.46 2.69
C THR A 127 15.03 -2.30 3.30
N ASN A 128 14.82 -1.08 2.82
CA ASN A 128 15.50 0.10 3.36
C ASN A 128 14.88 0.50 4.70
N GLU A 129 13.56 0.34 4.84
CA GLU A 129 12.86 0.57 6.11
C GLU A 129 13.29 -0.43 7.19
N SER A 130 13.55 -1.70 6.85
CA SER A 130 14.02 -2.70 7.82
C SER A 130 15.43 -2.40 8.34
N LEU A 131 16.37 -1.96 7.49
CA LEU A 131 17.69 -1.53 7.96
C LEU A 131 17.59 -0.27 8.82
N ASN A 132 16.83 0.73 8.38
CA ASN A 132 16.62 1.94 9.16
C ASN A 132 16.05 1.62 10.55
N GLN A 133 15.07 0.72 10.62
CA GLN A 133 14.51 0.28 11.91
C GLN A 133 15.59 -0.33 12.82
N LEU A 134 16.51 -1.14 12.27
CA LEU A 134 17.60 -1.73 13.06
C LEU A 134 18.55 -0.68 13.62
N ILE A 135 18.87 0.36 12.86
CA ILE A 135 19.70 1.48 13.32
C ILE A 135 19.00 2.19 14.49
N TRP A 136 17.72 2.53 14.33
CA TRP A 136 16.98 3.27 15.35
C TRP A 136 16.65 2.43 16.60
N CYS A 137 16.59 1.11 16.50
CA CYS A 137 16.51 0.23 17.67
C CYS A 137 17.78 0.28 18.52
N ARG A 138 18.95 0.52 17.91
CA ARG A 138 20.25 0.63 18.61
C ARG A 138 20.52 2.04 19.09
N CYS A 139 20.12 3.02 18.30
CA CYS A 139 20.30 4.43 18.56
C CYS A 139 18.96 5.16 18.40
N PRO A 140 18.10 5.19 19.44
CA PRO A 140 16.78 5.82 19.33
C PRO A 140 16.86 7.30 18.93
N LYS A 141 15.99 7.72 18.01
CA LYS A 141 15.91 9.13 17.55
C LYS A 141 15.52 10.11 18.65
N THR A 142 14.95 9.61 19.74
CA THR A 142 14.50 10.41 20.89
C THR A 142 15.65 10.81 21.81
N THR A 143 16.83 10.24 21.60
CA THR A 143 17.99 10.46 22.45
C THR A 143 19.06 11.18 21.65
N PHE A 144 19.56 12.29 22.17
CA PHE A 144 20.71 12.96 21.59
C PHE A 144 21.98 12.15 21.90
N VAL A 145 22.73 11.78 20.86
CA VAL A 145 23.98 11.02 20.98
C VAL A 145 25.06 11.65 20.08
N GLY A 146 26.32 11.38 20.41
CA GLY A 146 27.45 11.79 19.57
C GLY A 146 27.49 11.06 18.23
N ALA A 147 28.20 11.63 17.25
CA ALA A 147 28.30 11.08 15.90
C ALA A 147 28.87 9.66 15.88
N ASP A 148 29.84 9.35 16.76
CA ASP A 148 30.47 8.03 16.79
C ASP A 148 29.53 6.94 17.30
N SER A 149 28.63 7.25 18.25
CA SER A 149 27.58 6.32 18.68
C SER A 149 26.64 5.98 17.52
N VAL A 150 26.30 6.96 16.68
CA VAL A 150 25.48 6.73 15.49
C VAL A 150 26.21 5.84 14.48
N LYS A 151 27.51 6.08 14.26
CA LYS A 151 28.34 5.23 13.37
C LYS A 151 28.40 3.79 13.87
N ILE A 152 28.63 3.57 15.16
CA ILE A 152 28.66 2.23 15.75
C ILE A 152 27.30 1.53 15.59
N ALA A 153 26.20 2.24 15.89
CA ALA A 153 24.85 1.70 15.72
C ALA A 153 24.54 1.35 14.26
N ALA A 154 24.98 2.19 13.31
CA ALA A 154 24.84 1.92 11.88
C ALA A 154 25.65 0.69 11.45
N ASN A 155 26.92 0.60 11.87
CA ASN A 155 27.79 -0.54 11.54
C ASN A 155 27.26 -1.86 12.13
N ASP A 156 26.85 -1.90 13.41
CA ASP A 156 26.24 -3.11 14.00
C ASP A 156 24.90 -3.46 13.34
N ALA A 157 24.11 -2.46 12.93
CA ALA A 157 22.88 -2.72 12.18
C ALA A 157 23.16 -3.35 10.81
N VAL A 158 24.17 -2.87 10.08
CA VAL A 158 24.57 -3.42 8.77
C VAL A 158 25.11 -4.83 8.92
N ALA A 159 26.02 -5.07 9.86
CA ALA A 159 26.56 -6.40 10.15
C ALA A 159 25.44 -7.39 10.50
N TYR A 160 24.55 -7.00 11.42
CA TYR A 160 23.38 -7.80 11.79
C TYR A 160 22.42 -8.06 10.62
N TYR A 161 22.22 -7.07 9.77
CA TYR A 161 21.27 -7.18 8.66
C TYR A 161 21.74 -8.18 7.59
N ASN A 162 23.04 -8.15 7.29
CA ASN A 162 23.65 -9.00 6.26
C ASN A 162 23.95 -10.41 6.79
N ASP A 163 24.64 -10.49 7.93
CA ASP A 163 25.27 -11.73 8.40
C ASP A 163 24.62 -12.26 9.69
N GLY A 164 23.67 -11.54 10.29
CA GLY A 164 23.00 -11.94 11.52
C GLY A 164 23.80 -11.64 12.79
N ASN A 165 23.43 -12.29 13.89
CA ASN A 165 24.11 -12.13 15.17
C ASN A 165 25.51 -12.74 15.15
N THR A 166 25.77 -13.76 14.32
CA THR A 166 27.09 -14.37 14.16
C THR A 166 28.15 -13.38 13.67
N ALA A 167 27.77 -12.32 12.95
CA ALA A 167 28.67 -11.23 12.53
C ALA A 167 29.44 -10.59 13.71
N ARG A 168 28.82 -10.59 14.89
CA ARG A 168 29.43 -10.03 16.11
C ARG A 168 30.62 -10.84 16.61
N LYS A 169 30.76 -12.10 16.20
CA LYS A 169 31.94 -12.91 16.54
C LYS A 169 33.20 -12.29 15.99
N SER A 170 33.19 -11.93 14.70
CA SER A 170 34.33 -11.28 14.04
C SER A 170 34.66 -9.93 14.67
N VAL A 171 33.65 -9.18 15.13
CA VAL A 171 33.87 -7.93 15.88
C VAL A 171 34.54 -8.21 17.24
N LEU A 172 34.12 -9.26 17.95
CA LEU A 172 34.74 -9.64 19.23
C LEU A 172 36.19 -10.08 19.04
N GLU A 173 36.47 -10.88 18.01
CA GLU A 173 37.82 -11.36 17.68
C GLU A 173 38.77 -10.19 17.37
N GLU A 174 38.31 -9.21 16.58
CA GLU A 174 39.09 -7.99 16.27
C GLU A 174 39.35 -7.13 17.51
N LEU A 175 38.46 -7.19 18.51
CA LEU A 175 38.65 -6.55 19.82
C LEU A 175 39.55 -7.37 20.77
N GLY A 176 40.11 -8.50 20.31
CA GLY A 176 40.95 -9.40 21.12
C GLY A 176 40.17 -10.31 22.06
N ILE A 177 38.86 -10.48 21.84
CA ILE A 177 37.99 -11.34 22.65
C ILE A 177 37.66 -12.59 21.85
N THR A 178 38.20 -13.75 22.24
CA THR A 178 37.87 -15.04 21.61
C THR A 178 36.47 -15.50 22.04
N PRO A 179 35.49 -15.62 21.11
CA PRO A 179 34.17 -16.13 21.44
C PRO A 179 34.25 -17.61 21.87
N GLY A 180 33.66 -17.94 23.01
CA GLY A 180 33.55 -19.32 23.48
C GLY A 180 32.34 -20.07 22.91
N VAL A 181 32.29 -21.39 23.13
CA VAL A 181 31.21 -22.28 22.64
C VAL A 181 29.81 -21.80 23.05
N PHE A 182 29.65 -21.27 24.26
CA PHE A 182 28.35 -20.75 24.71
C PHE A 182 27.92 -19.47 23.96
N CYS A 183 28.87 -18.63 23.55
CA CYS A 183 28.60 -17.48 22.69
C CYS A 183 28.08 -17.96 21.33
N ASP A 184 28.75 -18.95 20.75
CA ASP A 184 28.37 -19.52 19.45
C ASP A 184 26.96 -20.11 19.46
N ILE A 185 26.64 -20.90 20.49
CA ILE A 185 25.31 -21.50 20.67
C ILE A 185 24.26 -20.39 20.81
N ALA A 186 24.54 -19.36 21.62
CA ALA A 186 23.59 -18.27 21.85
C ALA A 186 23.32 -17.47 20.58
N LEU A 187 24.36 -17.04 19.85
CA LEU A 187 24.22 -16.26 18.61
C LEU A 187 23.48 -17.07 17.54
N SER A 188 23.82 -18.36 17.38
CA SER A 188 23.15 -19.24 16.41
C SER A 188 21.66 -19.43 16.75
N ARG A 189 21.33 -19.57 18.04
CA ARG A 189 19.92 -19.66 18.49
C ARG A 189 19.15 -18.38 18.17
N LEU A 190 19.74 -17.20 18.44
CA LEU A 190 19.11 -15.91 18.14
C LEU A 190 18.86 -15.74 16.64
N ASP A 191 19.80 -16.18 15.80
CA ASP A 191 19.62 -16.13 14.35
C ASP A 191 18.55 -17.10 13.86
N LYS A 192 18.47 -18.31 14.43
CA LYS A 192 17.39 -19.25 14.14
C LYS A 192 16.02 -18.66 14.48
N GLU A 193 15.85 -18.14 15.70
CA GLU A 193 14.59 -17.50 16.11
C GLU A 193 14.21 -16.30 15.22
N ARG A 194 15.21 -15.55 14.73
CA ARG A 194 15.01 -14.44 13.79
C ARG A 194 14.49 -14.94 12.45
N VAL A 195 15.10 -15.99 11.89
CA VAL A 195 14.68 -16.61 10.63
C VAL A 195 13.27 -17.17 10.75
N ASP A 196 12.98 -17.96 11.79
CA ASP A 196 11.66 -18.54 12.03
C ASP A 196 10.57 -17.47 12.10
N LYS A 197 10.83 -16.36 12.82
CA LYS A 197 9.90 -15.21 12.90
C LYS A 197 9.72 -14.51 11.55
N ALA A 198 10.79 -14.38 10.77
CA ALA A 198 10.74 -13.76 9.45
C ALA A 198 9.94 -14.63 8.48
N GLU A 199 10.18 -15.94 8.46
CA GLU A 199 9.44 -16.92 7.66
C GLU A 199 7.95 -16.89 8.00
N PHE A 200 7.59 -16.99 9.28
CA PHE A 200 6.21 -16.88 9.74
C PHE A 200 5.56 -15.56 9.32
N SER A 201 6.28 -14.44 9.43
CA SER A 201 5.77 -13.13 9.02
C SER A 201 5.60 -13.00 7.50
N SER A 202 6.41 -13.73 6.74
CA SER A 202 6.39 -13.77 5.28
C SER A 202 5.38 -14.76 4.71
N SER A 203 4.84 -15.66 5.55
CA SER A 203 3.83 -16.64 5.16
C SER A 203 2.59 -15.98 4.54
N ALA A 204 1.92 -16.72 3.65
CA ALA A 204 0.74 -16.23 2.96
C ALA A 204 -0.39 -15.91 3.96
N GLU A 205 -0.59 -16.79 4.93
CA GLU A 205 -1.60 -16.68 5.99
C GLU A 205 -1.37 -15.44 6.84
N SER A 206 -0.11 -15.18 7.24
CA SER A 206 0.25 -14.02 8.05
C SER A 206 0.08 -12.71 7.28
N LYS A 207 0.47 -12.70 5.99
CA LYS A 207 0.25 -11.55 5.08
C LYS A 207 -1.24 -11.29 4.86
N GLU A 208 -2.04 -12.33 4.63
CA GLU A 208 -3.48 -12.23 4.41
C GLU A 208 -4.19 -11.72 5.67
N ARG A 209 -3.89 -12.29 6.83
CA ARG A 209 -4.43 -11.85 8.13
C ARG A 209 -4.13 -10.37 8.38
N ARG A 210 -2.89 -9.92 8.12
CA ARG A 210 -2.52 -8.50 8.22
C ARG A 210 -3.30 -7.62 7.24
N ARG A 211 -3.47 -8.08 5.99
CA ARG A 211 -4.25 -7.37 4.96
C ARG A 211 -5.70 -7.23 5.38
N LYS A 212 -6.35 -8.31 5.84
CA LYS A 212 -7.74 -8.31 6.32
C LYS A 212 -7.92 -7.34 7.48
N LYS A 213 -7.07 -7.40 8.51
CA LYS A 213 -7.13 -6.49 9.68
C LYS A 213 -6.97 -5.02 9.27
N ARG A 214 -6.05 -4.71 8.35
CA ARG A 214 -5.86 -3.35 7.84
C ARG A 214 -7.04 -2.85 7.02
N ASN A 215 -7.61 -3.70 6.16
CA ASN A 215 -8.77 -3.37 5.34
C ASN A 215 -10.00 -3.10 6.21
N LEU A 216 -10.23 -3.93 7.23
CA LEU A 216 -11.30 -3.73 8.23
C LEU A 216 -11.17 -2.39 8.94
N LYS A 217 -9.97 -2.02 9.41
CA LYS A 217 -9.74 -0.72 10.07
C LYS A 217 -10.04 0.48 9.15
N LYS A 218 -9.85 0.31 7.83
CA LYS A 218 -10.14 1.33 6.81
C LYS A 218 -11.58 1.27 6.27
N GLY A 219 -12.43 0.40 6.81
CA GLY A 219 -13.82 0.25 6.34
C GLY A 219 -13.97 -0.37 4.95
N PHE A 220 -12.92 -1.02 4.43
CA PHE A 220 -13.02 -1.85 3.23
C PHE A 220 -13.51 -3.24 3.63
N GLU A 221 -14.82 -3.41 3.77
CA GLU A 221 -15.42 -4.74 3.85
C GLU A 221 -15.26 -5.42 2.48
N GLU A 222 -14.61 -6.58 2.45
CA GLU A 222 -14.91 -7.54 1.39
C GLU A 222 -16.36 -7.93 1.58
N LYS A 223 -17.25 -7.40 0.74
CA LYS A 223 -18.55 -8.02 0.52
C LYS A 223 -18.26 -9.41 -0.02
N THR A 224 -18.05 -10.39 0.85
CA THR A 224 -18.38 -11.77 0.54
C THR A 224 -19.78 -11.71 -0.04
N LYS A 225 -19.93 -12.20 -1.27
CA LYS A 225 -21.25 -12.46 -1.83
C LYS A 225 -21.97 -13.34 -0.80
N LYS A 226 -22.79 -12.77 0.08
CA LYS A 226 -23.88 -13.51 0.68
C LYS A 226 -24.77 -13.84 -0.51
N GLY A 227 -24.62 -15.07 -1.01
CA GLY A 227 -25.65 -15.69 -1.81
C GLY A 227 -26.94 -15.49 -1.04
N ARG A 228 -27.86 -14.74 -1.64
CA ARG A 228 -29.22 -14.62 -1.15
C ARG A 228 -29.91 -15.93 -1.53
N SER A 229 -29.73 -16.95 -0.71
CA SER A 229 -30.61 -18.12 -0.65
C SER A 229 -30.42 -18.77 0.71
N GLU A 230 -31.29 -18.40 1.65
CA GLU A 230 -32.01 -19.38 2.43
C GLU A 230 -33.15 -18.66 3.14
N THR A 231 -34.33 -19.01 2.65
CA THR A 231 -35.65 -18.66 3.14
C THR A 231 -35.81 -19.21 4.55
N TYR A 232 -35.91 -18.33 5.54
CA TYR A 232 -36.48 -18.71 6.83
C TYR A 232 -37.25 -17.52 7.41
N SER A 233 -38.58 -17.67 7.46
CA SER A 233 -39.46 -16.82 8.27
C SER A 233 -40.12 -17.70 9.35
N PRO A 234 -40.05 -17.34 10.64
CA PRO A 234 -40.87 -17.99 11.65
C PRO A 234 -42.37 -17.69 11.39
N GLY A 235 -43.19 -18.72 11.22
CA GLY A 235 -44.66 -18.61 11.23
C GLY A 235 -45.40 -18.60 9.88
N ALA A 236 -44.84 -19.17 8.81
CA ALA A 236 -45.61 -19.39 7.57
C ALA A 236 -46.30 -20.77 7.59
N PHE A 237 -47.51 -20.81 8.17
CA PHE A 237 -48.65 -21.62 7.73
C PHE A 237 -49.79 -20.66 7.42
#